data_AF-A0A238FQD8-F1
#
_entry.id   AF-A0A238FQD8-F1
#
_cell.length_a   1.000
_cell.length_b   1.000
_cell.length_c   1.000
_cell.angle_alpha   90.00
_cell.angle_beta   90.00
_cell.angle_gamma   90.00
#
_symmetry.space_group_name_H-M   'P 1'
#
loop_
_entity.id
_entity.type
_entity.pdbx_description
1 polymer ?
#
loop_
_entity_poly.entity_id
_entity_poly.type
_entity_poly.pdbx_seq_one_letter_code
_entity_poly.pdbx_strand_id
1 'polypeptide(L)'
;MFESGFAERARDAADVETCKHATHLIRISADSVHSSDSYQALFRWLRAGRLPLTPLGLRQSKKSIDPKSGFVPAASMFLLAHYLQLSKLAEVTLTWVESNLMPEIVVFKLSKHLTGQPIEVKDNLVVFSGAHWNEFEKWAKE
;
A
#
# COMPACT_ATOMS: atom_id res chain seq x y z
N MET A 1 28.98 18.12 -11.99
CA MET A 1 28.25 18.38 -13.25
C MET A 1 27.87 17.03 -13.83
N PHE A 2 26.61 16.63 -13.70
CA PHE A 2 26.08 15.48 -14.45
C PHE A 2 24.99 16.04 -15.36
N GLU A 3 25.29 16.14 -16.65
CA GLU A 3 24.32 16.48 -17.68
C GLU A 3 23.43 15.24 -17.92
N SER A 4 22.28 15.19 -17.27
CA SER A 4 21.21 14.26 -17.67
C SER A 4 20.45 14.90 -18.84
N GLY A 5 20.86 14.54 -20.06
CA GLY A 5 20.21 14.91 -21.32
C GLY A 5 18.83 14.24 -21.51
N PHE A 6 17.92 14.36 -20.55
CA PHE A 6 16.51 14.03 -20.73
C PHE A 6 15.74 15.34 -20.97
N ALA A 7 15.89 15.89 -22.17
CA ALA A 7 14.98 16.90 -22.68
C ALA A 7 13.75 16.19 -23.27
N GLU A 8 12.91 15.64 -22.40
CA GLU A 8 11.58 15.18 -22.81
C GLU A 8 10.73 16.43 -23.10
N ARG A 9 10.66 16.82 -24.38
CA ARG A 9 9.70 17.82 -24.81
C ARG A 9 8.31 17.27 -24.50
N ALA A 10 7.58 17.97 -23.64
CA ALA A 10 6.15 17.74 -23.47
C ALA A 10 5.51 17.81 -24.87
N ARG A 11 5.20 16.64 -25.44
CA ARG A 11 4.43 16.56 -26.66
C ARG A 11 3.01 16.96 -26.28
N ASP A 12 2.45 17.90 -27.05
CA ASP A 12 1.04 18.26 -26.96
C ASP A 12 0.19 17.01 -26.90
N ALA A 13 -0.88 17.06 -26.08
CA ALA A 13 -1.76 15.94 -25.80
C ALA A 13 -2.10 15.18 -27.09
N ALA A 14 -1.41 14.05 -27.28
CA ALA A 14 -1.60 13.23 -28.45
C ALA A 14 -3.04 12.76 -28.47
N ASP A 15 -3.64 12.85 -29.64
CA ASP A 15 -4.99 12.42 -29.97
C ASP A 15 -5.35 11.11 -29.22
N VAL A 16 -6.43 11.17 -28.43
CA VAL A 16 -6.84 10.13 -27.44
C VAL A 16 -7.00 8.75 -28.11
N GLU A 17 -7.18 8.71 -29.43
CA GLU A 17 -7.22 7.53 -30.28
C GLU A 17 -5.91 6.69 -30.27
N THR A 18 -4.74 7.29 -30.00
CA THR A 18 -3.45 6.58 -30.03
C THR A 18 -3.17 5.66 -28.84
N CYS A 19 -3.95 5.73 -27.76
CA CYS A 19 -3.77 4.85 -26.60
C CYS A 19 -4.23 3.39 -26.82
N LYS A 20 -4.72 3.00 -28.00
CA LYS A 20 -5.21 1.64 -28.28
C LYS A 20 -4.08 0.61 -28.47
N HIS A 21 -2.86 1.04 -28.78
CA HIS A 21 -1.74 0.13 -29.05
C HIS A 21 -0.58 0.40 -28.08
N ALA A 22 -0.13 -0.63 -27.37
CA ALA A 22 1.04 -0.54 -26.52
C ALA A 22 2.29 -0.33 -27.39
N THR A 23 2.92 0.84 -27.29
CA THR A 23 4.15 1.19 -28.01
C THR A 23 5.40 0.63 -27.35
N HIS A 24 5.34 0.38 -26.04
CA HIS A 24 6.45 -0.13 -25.24
C HIS A 24 5.96 -1.19 -24.25
N LEU A 25 6.69 -2.30 -24.15
CA LEU A 25 6.39 -3.38 -23.22
C LEU A 25 7.40 -3.35 -22.07
N ILE A 26 6.92 -3.11 -20.86
CA ILE A 26 7.72 -3.13 -19.63
C ILE A 26 7.43 -4.45 -18.91
N ARG A 27 8.46 -5.26 -18.69
CA ARG A 27 8.35 -6.48 -17.92
C ARG A 27 8.65 -6.18 -16.45
N ILE A 28 7.64 -6.37 -15.61
CA ILE A 28 7.78 -6.32 -14.16
C ILE A 28 8.00 -7.75 -13.68
N SER A 29 9.18 -8.05 -13.17
CA SER A 29 9.46 -9.34 -12.54
C SER A 29 8.66 -9.43 -11.24
N ALA A 30 7.75 -10.40 -11.15
CA ALA A 30 7.04 -10.69 -9.91
C ALA A 30 8.01 -11.34 -8.92
N ASP A 31 8.58 -10.53 -8.05
CA ASP A 31 9.13 -10.97 -6.78
C ASP A 31 7.98 -11.21 -5.79
N SER A 32 8.18 -12.16 -4.86
CA SER A 32 7.14 -12.61 -3.91
C SER A 32 6.54 -11.49 -3.04
N VAL A 33 7.17 -10.32 -3.02
CA VAL A 33 6.77 -9.13 -2.23
C VAL A 33 5.71 -8.29 -2.96
N HIS A 34 5.71 -8.29 -4.29
CA HIS A 34 4.80 -7.48 -5.11
C HIS A 34 3.94 -8.37 -6.00
N SER A 35 2.71 -8.66 -5.56
CA SER A 35 1.76 -9.42 -6.37
C SER A 35 1.30 -8.62 -7.59
N SER A 36 0.87 -9.32 -8.66
CA SER A 36 0.22 -8.71 -9.82
C SER A 36 -0.93 -7.79 -9.41
N ASP A 37 -1.66 -8.15 -8.35
CA ASP A 37 -2.77 -7.36 -7.81
C ASP A 37 -2.33 -6.00 -7.26
N SER A 38 -1.13 -5.92 -6.67
CA SER A 38 -0.56 -4.67 -6.15
C SER A 38 -0.30 -3.68 -7.29
N TYR A 39 0.25 -4.15 -8.40
CA TYR A 39 0.44 -3.33 -9.60
C TYR A 39 -0.88 -2.94 -10.26
N GLN A 40 -1.85 -3.85 -10.32
CA GLN A 40 -3.18 -3.52 -10.84
C GLN A 40 -3.88 -2.44 -9.98
N ALA A 41 -3.81 -2.55 -8.66
CA ALA A 41 -4.35 -1.55 -7.75
C ALA A 41 -3.63 -0.20 -7.89
N LEU A 42 -2.30 -0.21 -8.07
CA LEU A 42 -1.52 0.98 -8.36
C LEU A 42 -2.00 1.66 -9.65
N PHE A 43 -2.17 0.93 -10.74
CA PHE A 43 -2.64 1.50 -12.01
C PHE A 43 -4.07 2.04 -11.90
N ARG A 44 -4.95 1.37 -11.14
CA ARG A 44 -6.30 1.90 -10.84
C ARG A 44 -6.23 3.20 -10.05
N TRP A 45 -5.33 3.29 -9.08
CA TRP A 45 -5.12 4.52 -8.32
C TRP A 45 -4.56 5.65 -9.20
N LEU A 46 -3.57 5.38 -10.05
CA LEU A 46 -3.04 6.38 -11.00
C LEU A 46 -4.12 6.89 -11.96
N ARG A 47 -5.03 6.01 -12.40
CA ARG A 47 -6.09 6.37 -13.34
C ARG A 47 -7.28 7.09 -12.69
N ALA A 48 -7.72 6.64 -11.51
CA ALA A 48 -9.00 7.03 -10.93
C ALA A 48 -8.92 7.56 -9.49
N GLY A 49 -7.73 7.63 -8.91
CA GLY A 49 -7.49 8.05 -7.53
C GLY A 49 -8.01 7.06 -6.46
N ARG A 50 -8.52 5.89 -6.85
CA ARG A 50 -9.13 4.92 -5.93
C ARG A 50 -8.15 3.82 -5.56
N LEU A 51 -7.96 3.63 -4.25
CA LEU A 51 -7.07 2.62 -3.70
C LEU A 51 -7.84 1.62 -2.80
N PRO A 52 -8.14 0.41 -3.30
CA PRO A 52 -8.84 -0.60 -2.51
C PRO A 52 -7.87 -1.29 -1.55
N LEU A 53 -7.76 -0.79 -0.31
CA LEU A 53 -6.91 -1.40 0.72
C LEU A 53 -7.66 -2.48 1.52
N THR A 54 -6.99 -3.59 1.79
CA THR A 54 -7.55 -4.67 2.62
C THR A 54 -7.84 -4.15 4.03
N PRO A 55 -9.08 -4.27 4.54
CA PRO A 55 -9.43 -3.82 5.89
C PRO A 55 -8.48 -4.38 6.95
N LEU A 56 -8.10 -3.52 7.89
CA LEU A 56 -7.29 -3.90 9.03
C LEU A 56 -8.13 -4.84 9.94
N GLY A 57 -7.54 -5.94 10.42
CA GLY A 57 -8.24 -6.87 11.33
C GLY A 57 -8.98 -8.03 10.68
N LEU A 58 -9.14 -8.07 9.35
CA LEU A 58 -9.52 -9.33 8.71
C LEU A 58 -8.43 -10.36 9.03
N ARG A 59 -8.79 -11.44 9.74
CA ARG A 59 -7.94 -12.64 9.79
C ARG A 59 -7.63 -12.96 8.33
N GLN A 60 -6.37 -12.81 7.93
CA GLN A 60 -5.86 -13.40 6.70
C GLN A 60 -5.90 -14.93 6.87
N SER A 61 -7.11 -15.48 6.99
CA SER A 61 -7.35 -16.86 6.64
C SER A 61 -6.92 -16.92 5.19
N LYS A 62 -5.92 -17.76 4.90
CA LYS A 62 -5.41 -18.05 3.56
C LYS A 62 -6.51 -18.45 2.54
N LYS A 63 -7.77 -18.51 2.97
CA LYS A 63 -8.98 -18.84 2.19
C LYS A 63 -9.97 -17.68 1.94
N SER A 64 -9.76 -16.46 2.47
CA SER A 64 -10.85 -15.44 2.51
C SER A 64 -10.65 -14.18 1.67
N ILE A 65 -9.48 -13.96 1.07
CA ILE A 65 -9.38 -12.91 0.05
C ILE A 65 -9.76 -13.59 -1.26
N ASP A 66 -11.02 -13.46 -1.65
CA ASP A 66 -11.46 -13.81 -2.99
C ASP A 66 -10.50 -13.07 -3.96
N PRO A 67 -9.78 -13.78 -4.86
CA PRO A 67 -8.89 -13.14 -5.82
C PRO A 67 -9.62 -12.12 -6.72
N LYS A 68 -10.96 -12.13 -6.74
CA LYS A 68 -11.79 -11.11 -7.40
C LYS A 68 -12.04 -9.84 -6.59
N SER A 69 -11.76 -9.83 -5.29
CA SER A 69 -12.09 -8.71 -4.40
C SER A 69 -11.28 -7.44 -4.71
N GLY A 70 -10.12 -7.58 -5.36
CA GLY A 70 -9.28 -6.46 -5.79
C GLY A 70 -8.66 -5.65 -4.65
N PHE A 71 -8.80 -6.10 -3.39
CA PHE A 71 -8.17 -5.47 -2.24
C PHE A 71 -6.71 -5.87 -2.12
N VAL A 72 -5.86 -4.91 -1.77
CA VAL A 72 -4.43 -5.13 -1.59
C VAL A 72 -3.97 -4.75 -0.18
N PRO A 73 -3.01 -5.50 0.40
CA PRO A 73 -2.48 -5.15 1.72
C PRO A 73 -1.82 -3.77 1.71
N ALA A 74 -2.14 -2.94 2.70
CA ALA A 74 -1.54 -1.61 2.85
C ALA A 74 0.00 -1.66 2.92
N ALA A 75 0.58 -2.66 3.59
CA ALA A 75 2.04 -2.83 3.65
C ALA A 75 2.66 -3.09 2.27
N SER A 76 2.04 -3.94 1.43
CA SER A 76 2.50 -4.21 0.07
C SER A 76 2.41 -2.97 -0.82
N MET A 77 1.32 -2.21 -0.68
CA MET A 77 1.13 -0.96 -1.43
C MET A 77 2.11 0.12 -0.99
N PHE A 78 2.39 0.25 0.31
CA PHE A 78 3.39 1.18 0.81
C PHE A 78 4.79 0.85 0.29
N LEU A 79 5.22 -0.41 0.36
CA LEU A 79 6.52 -0.84 -0.16
C LEU A 79 6.62 -0.58 -1.66
N LEU A 80 5.57 -0.86 -2.42
CA LEU A 80 5.52 -0.60 -3.85
C LEU A 80 5.60 0.91 -4.16
N ALA A 81 4.87 1.73 -3.40
CA ALA A 81 4.93 3.18 -3.52
C ALA A 81 6.34 3.71 -3.23
N HIS A 82 6.99 3.18 -2.20
CA HIS A 82 8.36 3.56 -1.87
C HIS A 82 9.36 3.13 -2.94
N TYR A 83 9.24 1.90 -3.46
CA TYR A 83 10.09 1.40 -4.54
C TYR A 83 9.99 2.25 -5.81
N LEU A 84 8.78 2.66 -6.17
CA LEU A 84 8.50 3.49 -7.35
C LEU A 84 8.62 4.99 -7.08
N GLN A 85 9.02 5.40 -5.87
CA GLN A 85 9.15 6.80 -5.45
C GLN A 85 7.85 7.63 -5.59
N LEU A 86 6.71 6.97 -5.37
CA LEU A 86 5.38 7.60 -5.41
C LEU A 86 5.00 8.13 -4.01
N SER A 87 5.57 9.27 -3.63
CA SER A 87 5.40 9.87 -2.30
C SER A 87 3.93 10.05 -1.89
N LYS A 88 3.08 10.52 -2.80
CA LYS A 88 1.66 10.74 -2.48
C LYS A 88 0.92 9.43 -2.19
N LEU A 89 1.29 8.34 -2.86
CA LEU A 89 0.70 7.04 -2.61
C LEU A 89 1.14 6.45 -1.27
N ALA A 90 2.42 6.64 -0.91
CA ALA A 90 2.94 6.26 0.40
C ALA A 90 2.19 6.99 1.53
N GLU A 91 2.02 8.30 1.39
CA GLU A 91 1.25 9.14 2.33
C GLU A 91 -0.20 8.66 2.47
N VAL A 92 -0.92 8.51 1.35
CA VAL A 92 -2.32 8.03 1.35
C VAL A 92 -2.45 6.67 2.02
N THR A 93 -1.49 5.79 1.81
CA THR A 93 -1.49 4.46 2.41
C THR A 93 -1.27 4.53 3.93
N LEU A 94 -0.35 5.38 4.40
CA LEU A 94 -0.12 5.58 5.84
C LEU A 94 -1.33 6.22 6.52
N THR A 95 -1.87 7.29 5.96
CA THR A 95 -3.06 7.97 6.52
C THR A 95 -4.25 7.02 6.61
N TRP A 96 -4.44 6.16 5.61
CA TRP A 96 -5.47 5.14 5.67
C TRP A 96 -5.22 4.14 6.81
N VAL A 97 -3.97 3.69 7.00
CA VAL A 97 -3.63 2.80 8.12
C VAL A 97 -3.97 3.46 9.45
N GLU A 98 -3.49 4.69 9.68
CA GLU A 98 -3.73 5.45 10.91
C GLU A 98 -5.23 5.61 11.20
N SER A 99 -6.01 5.98 10.18
CA SER A 99 -7.45 6.23 10.31
C SER A 99 -8.28 4.97 10.59
N ASN A 100 -7.70 3.78 10.40
CA ASN A 100 -8.38 2.50 10.57
C ASN A 100 -7.73 1.62 11.67
N LEU A 101 -6.81 2.18 12.47
CA LEU A 101 -6.27 1.47 13.63
C LEU A 101 -7.35 1.33 14.70
N MET A 102 -7.52 0.11 15.19
CA MET A 102 -8.35 -0.20 16.37
C MET A 102 -7.53 -1.01 17.37
N PRO A 103 -7.78 -0.87 18.68
CA PRO A 103 -7.03 -1.58 19.72
C PRO A 103 -6.91 -3.10 19.45
N GLU A 104 -8.00 -3.77 19.09
CA GLU A 104 -8.02 -5.22 18.85
C GLU A 104 -7.07 -5.64 17.71
N ILE A 105 -6.93 -4.77 16.71
CA ILE A 105 -6.07 -5.00 15.55
C ILE A 105 -4.60 -4.78 15.90
N VAL A 106 -4.33 -3.78 16.74
CA VAL A 106 -2.98 -3.40 17.16
C VAL A 106 -2.37 -4.51 18.02
N VAL A 107 -3.11 -5.04 18.99
CA VAL A 107 -2.69 -6.22 19.78
C VAL A 107 -2.37 -7.42 18.88
N PHE A 108 -3.24 -7.68 17.90
CA PHE A 108 -3.04 -8.78 16.96
C PHE A 108 -1.84 -8.56 16.01
N LYS A 109 -1.55 -7.33 15.62
CA LYS A 109 -0.40 -7.01 14.76
C LYS A 109 0.91 -7.04 15.53
N LEU A 110 0.95 -6.49 16.74
CA LEU A 110 2.14 -6.49 17.60
C LEU A 110 2.52 -7.90 18.07
N SER A 111 1.54 -8.79 18.26
CA SER A 111 1.80 -10.19 18.62
C SER A 111 2.37 -11.04 17.47
N LYS A 112 2.44 -10.50 16.24
CA LYS A 112 3.06 -11.18 15.09
C LYS A 112 4.49 -10.70 14.87
N HIS A 113 5.30 -11.56 14.24
CA HIS A 113 6.59 -11.13 13.72
C HIS A 113 6.40 -10.01 12.67
N LEU A 114 6.83 -8.80 13.03
CA LEU A 114 6.79 -7.61 12.18
C LEU A 114 7.92 -7.57 11.13
N THR A 115 8.51 -8.72 10.81
CA THR A 115 9.58 -8.83 9.80
C THR A 115 9.02 -8.50 8.42
N GLY A 116 9.73 -7.63 7.68
CA GLY A 116 9.31 -7.17 6.34
C GLY A 116 8.24 -6.07 6.31
N GLN A 117 7.76 -5.58 7.46
CA GLN A 117 6.90 -4.38 7.47
C GLN A 117 7.74 -3.09 7.43
N PRO A 118 7.26 -2.04 6.73
CA PRO A 118 7.87 -0.71 6.76
C PRO A 118 7.98 -0.16 8.17
N ILE A 119 9.04 0.60 8.46
CA ILE A 119 9.28 1.14 9.80
C ILE A 119 8.21 2.15 10.21
N GLU A 120 7.73 2.94 9.26
CA GLU A 120 6.68 3.95 9.43
C GLU A 120 5.37 3.30 9.88
N VAL A 121 5.04 2.13 9.31
CA VAL A 121 3.86 1.36 9.71
C VAL A 121 4.03 0.80 11.13
N LYS A 122 5.26 0.44 11.54
CA LYS A 122 5.55 -0.03 12.90
C LYS A 122 5.46 1.11 13.90
N ASP A 123 6.04 2.25 13.59
CA ASP A 123 6.03 3.44 14.44
C ASP A 123 4.60 3.89 14.71
N ASN A 124 3.74 3.91 13.69
CA ASN A 124 2.31 4.20 13.84
C ASN A 124 1.60 3.23 14.79
N LEU A 125 1.92 1.93 14.75
CA LEU A 125 1.36 0.94 15.68
C LEU A 125 1.83 1.19 17.11
N VAL A 126 3.11 1.51 17.31
CA VAL A 126 3.68 1.78 18.64
C VAL A 126 3.10 3.06 19.24
N VAL A 127 3.04 4.14 18.46
CA VAL A 127 2.46 5.43 18.89
C VAL A 127 1.00 5.25 19.27
N PHE A 128 0.21 4.56 18.44
CA PHE A 128 -1.19 4.27 18.76
C PHE A 128 -1.32 3.44 20.04
N SER A 129 -0.44 2.46 20.24
CA SER A 129 -0.42 1.61 21.43
C SER A 129 -0.18 2.40 22.71
N GLY A 130 0.80 3.31 22.68
CA GLY A 130 1.10 4.18 23.81
C GLY A 130 -0.06 5.13 24.14
N ALA A 131 -0.71 5.69 23.11
CA ALA A 131 -1.83 6.60 23.29
C ALA A 131 -3.09 5.94 23.88
N HIS A 132 -3.32 4.65 23.59
CA HIS A 132 -4.52 3.92 24.01
C HIS A 132 -4.22 2.85 25.09
N TRP A 133 -3.09 2.94 25.80
CA TRP A 133 -2.64 1.94 26.80
C TRP A 133 -3.73 1.53 27.80
N ASN A 134 -4.50 2.50 28.29
CA ASN A 134 -5.58 2.27 29.26
C ASN A 134 -6.75 1.42 28.70
N GLU A 135 -6.98 1.46 27.39
CA GLU A 135 -8.01 0.67 26.72
C GLU A 135 -7.54 -0.78 26.56
N PHE A 136 -6.26 -0.97 26.23
CA PHE A 136 -5.63 -2.29 26.17
C PHE A 136 -5.60 -2.98 27.54
N GLU A 137 -5.32 -2.24 28.61
CA GLU A 137 -5.27 -2.80 29.97
C GLU A 137 -6.64 -3.30 30.45
N LYS A 138 -7.73 -2.62 30.05
CA LYS A 138 -9.09 -3.09 30.34
C LYS A 138 -9.40 -4.39 29.59
N TRP A 139 -9.04 -4.46 28.32
CA TRP A 139 -9.23 -5.64 27.48
C TRP A 139 -8.42 -6.86 27.95
N ALA A 140 -7.29 -6.65 28.64
CA ALA A 140 -6.47 -7.74 29.17
C ALA A 140 -6.94 -8.29 30.53
N LYS A 141 -7.86 -7.59 31.22
CA LYS A 141 -8.40 -7.97 32.53
C LYS A 141 -9.78 -8.63 32.45
N GLU A 142 -10.43 -8.60 31.28
CA GLU A 142 -11.66 -9.32 30.94
C GLU A 142 -11.34 -10.68 30.32
#